data_AF-A0A2S3VGP0-F1
#
_entry.id   AF-A0A2S3VGP0-F1
#
_cell.length_a   1.000
_cell.length_b   1.000
_cell.length_c   1.000
_cell.angle_alpha   90.00
_cell.angle_beta   90.00
_cell.angle_gamma   90.00
#
_symmetry.space_group_name_H-M   'P 1'
#
loop_
_entity.id
_entity.type
_entity.pdbx_description
1 polymer ?
#
loop_
_entity_poly.entity_id
_entity_poly.type
_entity_poly.pdbx_seq_one_letter_code
_entity_poly.pdbx_strand_id
1 'polypeptide(L)'
;MRLSDATVMIRPRSTWEAMDLGVLLSQRHRRLLMTSWAMITLPIFALLSWGLWDSPSLAVFIFWWLKPAFERLPLYILSKAMFGETPTLKQALQQWPRLLKPQLLASLTWRRLSLHRSFVMPVVQLEGLDGAQRQQRLQVLLQREAGAARWLTIIGAHLEGALWIGLMVLFYLLLPQQVALDWSWQSLISAASQDWRWLEHLTNAFYALVLVVWEPVYVACGFSLYLNRRTVLEAWDIELVFRRLRQRLVSAGAVLLVAVIVLMPATHSVWAAEPANSLDSPRLLDQPLSSQASRDSIKTILEQPPFKNRETVTRYRLGEDKPDADASDDGKTPQWLKALLKLFEGQHFGALATLIEVTLWGIVIACIGLLIWRYRDWLQAFVGRQPTLKVKATRSLPQQAFGLDLKPETLPADIAARAESLWQTDPREALGLLYRALLSRLLHDFNIALKAADTEGQVLRRVELLQQPALLAYSKNLTGHWQNMAYGHRLPPEQVQQELCDGWRVLFDAGAVR
;
A
#
# COMPACT_ATOMS: atom_id res chain seq x y z
N MET A 1 -3.23 -6.76 23.04
CA MET A 1 -3.62 -7.35 21.73
C MET A 1 -2.49 -8.26 21.29
N ARG A 2 -2.75 -9.53 20.97
CA ARG A 2 -1.70 -10.45 20.47
C ARG A 2 -1.60 -10.30 18.95
N LEU A 3 -0.39 -10.10 18.43
CA LEU A 3 -0.15 -9.94 16.99
C LEU A 3 -0.50 -11.20 16.18
N SER A 4 -0.55 -12.36 16.82
CA SER A 4 -0.94 -13.65 16.22
C SER A 4 -2.41 -13.68 15.77
N ASP A 5 -3.25 -12.85 16.37
CA ASP A 5 -4.71 -12.92 16.19
C ASP A 5 -5.19 -11.89 15.14
N ALA A 6 -4.24 -11.21 14.48
CA ALA A 6 -4.54 -10.24 13.45
C ALA A 6 -5.21 -10.90 12.24
N THR A 7 -6.40 -10.44 11.86
CA THR A 7 -7.15 -10.97 10.71
C THR A 7 -6.57 -10.56 9.36
N VAL A 8 -5.60 -9.64 9.38
CA VAL A 8 -4.90 -9.13 8.20
C VAL A 8 -3.43 -9.53 8.28
N MET A 9 -2.87 -9.98 7.16
CA MET A 9 -1.44 -10.25 7.05
C MET A 9 -0.64 -8.98 7.35
N ILE A 10 0.09 -8.97 8.46
CA ILE A 10 0.99 -7.87 8.83
C ILE A 10 2.25 -7.96 7.96
N ARG A 11 2.42 -6.98 7.07
CA ARG A 11 3.59 -6.82 6.20
C ARG A 11 3.79 -5.34 5.89
N PRO A 12 5.02 -4.87 5.62
CA PRO A 12 5.26 -3.54 5.07
C PRO A 12 4.55 -3.39 3.72
N ARG A 13 3.79 -2.30 3.57
CA ARG A 13 3.07 -1.94 2.35
C ARG A 13 3.48 -0.56 1.86
N SER A 14 3.22 -0.30 0.58
CA SER A 14 3.21 1.08 0.09
C SER A 14 2.07 1.87 0.75
N THR A 15 2.19 3.20 0.81
CA THR A 15 1.17 4.07 1.42
C THR A 15 -0.21 3.91 0.75
N TRP A 16 -0.25 3.81 -0.58
CA TRP A 16 -1.48 3.60 -1.33
C TRP A 16 -2.12 2.24 -1.09
N GLU A 17 -1.30 1.18 -1.02
CA GLU A 17 -1.78 -0.16 -0.67
C GLU A 17 -2.30 -0.22 0.77
N ALA A 18 -1.67 0.53 1.69
CA ALA A 18 -2.18 0.67 3.05
C ALA A 18 -3.54 1.40 3.08
N MET A 19 -3.74 2.45 2.29
CA MET A 19 -5.05 3.10 2.18
C MET A 19 -6.11 2.18 1.61
N ASP A 20 -5.80 1.41 0.56
CA ASP A 20 -6.71 0.43 -0.04
C ASP A 20 -7.13 -0.65 0.98
N LEU A 21 -6.18 -1.13 1.80
CA LEU A 21 -6.51 -1.99 2.92
C LEU A 21 -7.52 -1.35 3.88
N GLY A 22 -7.42 -0.04 4.13
CA GLY A 22 -8.41 0.71 4.92
C GLY A 22 -9.80 0.70 4.30
N VAL A 23 -9.89 0.89 2.99
CA VAL A 23 -11.16 0.78 2.24
C VAL A 23 -11.74 -0.62 2.37
N LEU A 24 -10.93 -1.67 2.19
CA LEU A 24 -11.37 -3.06 2.33
C LEU A 24 -11.84 -3.40 3.74
N LEU A 25 -11.17 -2.89 4.77
CA LEU A 25 -11.59 -3.04 6.16
C LEU A 25 -12.94 -2.36 6.42
N SER A 26 -13.13 -1.15 5.89
CA SER A 26 -14.40 -0.45 5.96
C SER A 26 -15.51 -1.23 5.24
N GLN A 27 -15.24 -1.75 4.04
CA GLN A 27 -16.20 -2.56 3.28
C GLN A 27 -16.61 -3.83 4.02
N ARG A 28 -15.66 -4.55 4.62
CA ARG A 28 -15.93 -5.77 5.40
C ARG A 28 -16.84 -5.51 6.60
N HIS A 29 -16.67 -4.37 7.27
CA HIS A 29 -17.43 -4.00 8.47
C HIS A 29 -18.45 -2.88 8.22
N ARG A 30 -18.84 -2.63 6.95
CA ARG A 30 -19.63 -1.46 6.53
C ARG A 30 -20.91 -1.27 7.32
N ARG A 31 -21.65 -2.37 7.55
CA ARG A 31 -22.94 -2.33 8.27
C ARG A 31 -22.73 -1.81 9.69
N LEU A 32 -21.78 -2.40 10.43
CA LEU A 32 -21.49 -2.00 11.80
C LEU A 32 -20.98 -0.56 11.87
N LEU A 33 -20.06 -0.19 10.99
CA LEU A 33 -19.46 1.15 10.98
C LEU A 33 -20.50 2.24 10.64
N MET A 34 -21.24 2.08 9.54
CA MET A 34 -22.23 3.06 9.10
C MET A 34 -23.41 3.15 10.07
N THR A 35 -23.93 2.02 10.56
CA THR A 35 -25.08 2.04 11.51
C THR A 35 -24.67 2.63 12.86
N SER A 36 -23.52 2.26 13.41
CA SER A 36 -23.04 2.82 14.68
C SER A 36 -22.76 4.32 14.56
N TRP A 37 -22.21 4.77 13.43
CA TRP A 37 -22.02 6.18 13.14
C TRP A 37 -23.34 6.92 13.00
N ALA A 38 -24.26 6.41 12.20
CA ALA A 38 -25.58 7.01 11.97
C ALA A 38 -26.38 7.12 13.27
N MET A 39 -26.37 6.08 14.10
CA MET A 39 -27.08 6.04 15.39
C MET A 39 -26.60 7.11 16.38
N ILE A 40 -25.38 7.62 16.24
CA ILE A 40 -24.87 8.72 17.08
C ILE A 40 -25.06 10.05 16.38
N THR A 41 -24.65 10.14 15.12
CA THR A 41 -24.55 11.41 14.41
C THR A 41 -25.89 11.94 13.94
N LEU A 42 -26.82 11.09 13.48
CA LEU A 42 -28.13 11.54 12.99
C LEU A 42 -29.02 12.09 14.11
N PRO A 43 -29.12 11.48 15.31
CA PRO A 43 -29.87 12.10 16.40
C PRO A 43 -29.27 13.43 16.86
N ILE A 44 -27.94 13.53 16.93
CA ILE A 44 -27.27 14.80 17.28
C ILE A 44 -27.55 15.85 16.21
N PHE A 45 -27.46 15.49 14.93
CA PHE A 45 -27.79 16.39 13.82
C PHE A 45 -29.25 16.84 13.89
N ALA A 46 -30.20 15.91 14.10
CA ALA A 46 -31.61 16.24 14.22
C ALA A 46 -31.90 17.17 15.40
N LEU A 47 -31.27 16.95 16.55
CA LEU A 47 -31.37 17.84 17.71
C LEU A 47 -30.78 19.23 17.43
N LEU A 48 -29.65 19.30 16.72
CA LEU A 48 -29.05 20.58 16.31
C LEU A 48 -29.96 21.31 15.31
N SER A 49 -30.48 20.64 14.29
CA SER A 49 -31.41 21.21 13.32
C SER A 49 -32.72 21.65 13.95
N TRP A 50 -33.24 20.91 14.93
CA TRP A 50 -34.43 21.29 15.68
C TRP A 50 -34.16 22.52 16.57
N GLY A 51 -33.08 22.49 17.36
CA GLY A 51 -32.75 23.56 18.30
C GLY A 51 -32.32 24.86 17.62
N LEU A 52 -31.74 24.77 16.42
CA LEU A 52 -31.27 25.89 15.60
C LEU A 52 -32.09 26.01 14.32
N TRP A 53 -33.42 25.84 14.44
CA TRP A 53 -34.32 25.83 13.29
C TRP A 53 -34.20 27.08 12.42
N ASP A 54 -34.04 28.25 13.06
CA ASP A 54 -33.88 29.55 12.39
C ASP A 54 -32.49 29.79 11.80
N SER A 55 -31.51 28.94 12.14
CA SER A 55 -30.11 29.05 11.67
C SER A 55 -29.54 27.71 11.20
N PRO A 56 -30.01 27.16 10.06
CA PRO A 56 -29.55 25.87 9.54
C PRO A 56 -28.05 25.86 9.27
N SER A 57 -27.49 26.98 8.82
CA SER A 57 -26.05 27.19 8.62
C SER A 57 -25.23 26.99 9.91
N LEU A 58 -25.73 27.46 11.05
CA LEU A 58 -25.10 27.26 12.35
C LEU A 58 -25.18 25.78 12.77
N ALA A 59 -26.33 25.13 12.55
CA ALA A 59 -26.52 23.72 12.87
C ALA A 59 -25.51 22.83 12.13
N VAL A 60 -25.36 23.02 10.82
CA VAL A 60 -24.39 22.25 10.02
C VAL A 60 -22.96 22.62 10.37
N PHE A 61 -22.68 23.89 10.69
CA PHE A 61 -21.35 24.31 11.13
C PHE A 61 -20.94 23.61 12.44
N ILE A 62 -21.82 23.57 13.44
CA ILE A 62 -21.56 22.87 14.71
C ILE A 62 -21.42 21.38 14.46
N PHE A 63 -22.28 20.80 13.63
CA PHE A 63 -22.20 19.38 13.28
C PHE A 63 -20.88 19.03 12.58
N TRP A 64 -20.45 19.85 11.62
CA TRP A 64 -19.14 19.76 10.97
C TRP A 64 -17.98 19.99 11.94
N TRP A 65 -18.16 20.87 12.93
CA TRP A 65 -17.18 21.13 13.97
C TRP A 65 -16.93 19.89 14.84
N LEU A 66 -17.99 19.13 15.14
CA LEU A 66 -17.98 17.93 15.96
C LEU A 66 -17.44 16.66 15.27
N LYS A 67 -17.12 16.71 13.97
CA LYS A 67 -16.53 15.58 13.22
C LYS A 67 -15.42 14.82 13.98
N PRO A 68 -14.39 15.48 14.56
CA PRO A 68 -13.32 14.78 15.29
C PRO A 68 -13.79 13.98 16.51
N ALA A 69 -14.95 14.32 17.09
CA ALA A 69 -15.56 13.58 18.19
C ALA A 69 -16.23 12.29 17.69
N PHE A 70 -16.90 12.37 16.54
CA PHE A 70 -17.56 11.23 15.93
C PHE A 70 -16.54 10.20 15.46
N GLU A 71 -15.43 10.64 14.83
CA GLU A 71 -14.36 9.82 14.22
C GLU A 71 -13.78 8.74 15.16
N ARG A 72 -13.96 8.92 16.47
CA ARG A 72 -13.43 8.04 17.53
C ARG A 72 -14.11 6.68 17.55
N LEU A 73 -15.39 6.62 17.20
CA LEU A 73 -16.13 5.37 17.27
C LEU A 73 -15.71 4.35 16.18
N PRO A 74 -15.63 4.70 14.89
CA PRO A 74 -15.13 3.80 13.85
C PRO A 74 -13.72 3.30 14.15
N LEU A 75 -12.85 4.17 14.67
CA LEU A 75 -11.50 3.77 15.04
C LEU A 75 -11.49 2.69 16.13
N TYR A 76 -12.33 2.82 17.16
CA TYR A 76 -12.48 1.80 18.20
C TYR A 76 -12.94 0.47 17.61
N ILE A 77 -13.99 0.49 16.79
CA ILE A 77 -14.55 -0.71 16.15
C ILE A 77 -13.49 -1.40 15.28
N LEU A 78 -12.78 -0.64 14.44
CA LEU A 78 -11.73 -1.16 13.56
C LEU A 78 -10.54 -1.72 14.36
N SER A 79 -10.13 -1.04 15.43
CA SER A 79 -9.03 -1.49 16.28
C SER A 79 -9.30 -2.85 16.91
N LYS A 80 -10.58 -3.16 17.21
CA LYS A 80 -11.01 -4.43 17.77
C LYS A 80 -11.27 -5.49 16.70
N ALA A 81 -11.92 -5.10 15.61
CA ALA A 81 -12.17 -5.96 14.45
C ALA A 81 -10.89 -6.54 13.85
N MET A 82 -9.80 -5.76 13.81
CA MET A 82 -8.49 -6.19 13.28
C MET A 82 -7.88 -7.39 14.01
N PHE A 83 -8.24 -7.62 15.27
CA PHE A 83 -7.74 -8.74 16.09
C PHE A 83 -8.83 -9.82 16.33
N GLY A 84 -9.85 -9.88 15.47
CA GLY A 84 -10.91 -10.89 15.55
C GLY A 84 -11.98 -10.66 16.62
N GLU A 85 -11.83 -9.64 17.47
CA GLU A 85 -12.79 -9.29 18.53
C GLU A 85 -13.80 -8.23 18.04
N THR A 86 -14.59 -8.49 17.00
CA THR A 86 -15.53 -7.49 16.48
C THR A 86 -16.61 -7.14 17.53
N PRO A 87 -16.70 -5.88 18.00
CA PRO A 87 -17.68 -5.51 19.01
C PRO A 87 -19.08 -5.51 18.41
N THR A 88 -20.08 -5.82 19.23
CA THR A 88 -21.49 -5.63 18.84
C THR A 88 -21.84 -4.14 18.82
N LEU A 89 -22.89 -3.77 18.07
CA LEU A 89 -23.35 -2.38 17.96
C LEU A 89 -23.63 -1.76 19.33
N LYS A 90 -24.28 -2.50 20.23
CA LYS A 90 -24.56 -2.05 21.61
C LYS A 90 -23.29 -1.77 22.40
N GLN A 91 -22.30 -2.66 22.33
CA GLN A 91 -21.02 -2.48 23.03
C GLN A 91 -20.25 -1.28 22.48
N ALA A 92 -20.26 -1.08 21.17
CA ALA A 92 -19.61 0.06 20.53
C ALA A 92 -20.23 1.39 20.99
N LEU A 93 -21.57 1.51 20.96
CA LEU A 93 -22.28 2.71 21.40
C LEU A 93 -22.06 3.02 22.90
N GLN A 94 -22.07 2.00 23.76
CA GLN A 94 -21.81 2.17 25.19
C GLN A 94 -20.41 2.70 25.51
N GLN A 95 -19.43 2.40 24.65
CA GLN A 95 -18.06 2.87 24.85
C GLN A 95 -17.82 4.29 24.34
N TRP A 96 -18.66 4.81 23.43
CA TRP A 96 -18.46 6.12 22.80
C TRP A 96 -18.22 7.27 23.80
N PRO A 97 -19.01 7.44 24.89
CA PRO A 97 -18.76 8.51 25.86
C PRO A 97 -17.38 8.44 26.53
N ARG A 98 -16.82 7.23 26.70
CA ARG A 98 -15.48 7.06 27.27
C ARG A 98 -14.40 7.42 26.26
N LEU A 99 -14.62 7.13 24.98
CA LEU A 99 -13.73 7.50 23.88
C LEU A 99 -13.64 9.03 23.70
N LEU A 100 -14.66 9.79 24.11
CA LEU A 100 -14.66 11.25 24.06
C LEU A 100 -13.75 11.90 25.11
N LYS A 101 -13.41 11.24 26.23
CA LYS A 101 -12.64 11.88 27.32
C LYS A 101 -11.21 12.36 26.93
N PRO A 102 -10.37 11.57 26.23
CA PRO A 102 -9.00 11.99 25.96
C PRO A 102 -8.94 13.13 24.93
N GLN A 103 -8.33 14.25 25.32
CA GLN A 103 -7.91 15.36 24.45
C GLN A 103 -8.98 15.90 23.48
N LEU A 104 -10.27 15.84 23.84
CA LEU A 104 -11.38 16.28 22.97
C LEU A 104 -11.31 17.76 22.63
N LEU A 105 -11.10 18.59 23.65
CA LEU A 105 -10.99 20.03 23.46
C LEU A 105 -9.87 20.37 22.48
N ALA A 106 -8.69 19.77 22.67
CA ALA A 106 -7.57 19.95 21.75
C ALA A 106 -7.88 19.44 20.32
N SER A 107 -8.65 18.36 20.17
CA SER A 107 -9.08 17.86 18.86
C SER A 107 -10.13 18.75 18.18
N LEU A 108 -10.95 19.46 18.94
CA LEU A 108 -11.99 20.36 18.44
C LEU A 108 -11.47 21.77 18.15
N THR A 109 -10.45 22.25 18.86
CA THR A 109 -9.93 23.62 18.69
C THR A 109 -8.80 23.71 17.66
N TRP A 110 -7.55 23.53 18.08
CA TRP A 110 -6.37 23.81 17.24
C TRP A 110 -5.92 22.62 16.40
N ARG A 111 -6.18 21.37 16.82
CA ARG A 111 -5.79 20.18 16.03
C ARG A 111 -6.79 19.83 14.93
N ARG A 112 -7.93 20.51 14.92
CA ARG A 112 -8.97 20.36 13.92
C ARG A 112 -8.49 20.69 12.51
N LEU A 113 -7.59 21.68 12.40
CA LEU A 113 -6.99 22.12 11.13
C LEU A 113 -5.84 21.21 10.65
N SER A 114 -5.57 20.10 11.34
CA SER A 114 -4.54 19.16 10.93
C SER A 114 -5.00 18.29 9.77
N LEU A 115 -4.26 18.37 8.65
CA LEU A 115 -4.49 17.52 7.47
C LEU A 115 -4.09 16.05 7.66
N HIS A 116 -3.53 15.67 8.81
CA HIS A 116 -3.13 14.30 9.13
C HIS A 116 -3.92 13.72 10.32
N ARG A 117 -5.11 14.28 10.61
CA ARG A 117 -5.92 13.92 11.79
C ARG A 117 -6.22 12.42 11.88
N SER A 118 -6.70 11.78 10.81
CA SER A 118 -7.09 10.36 10.83
C SER A 118 -5.91 9.43 11.05
N PHE A 119 -4.71 9.83 10.61
CA PHE A 119 -3.47 9.07 10.82
C PHE A 119 -2.93 9.21 12.25
N VAL A 120 -3.11 10.37 12.88
CA VAL A 120 -2.58 10.67 14.22
C VAL A 120 -3.52 10.26 15.35
N MET A 121 -4.82 10.16 15.04
CA MET A 121 -5.85 9.77 15.98
C MET A 121 -5.59 8.47 16.76
N PRO A 122 -5.06 7.39 16.16
CA PRO A 122 -4.75 6.15 16.86
C PRO A 122 -3.71 6.30 17.98
N VAL A 123 -2.78 7.26 17.86
CA VAL A 123 -1.78 7.53 18.91
C VAL A 123 -2.45 8.02 20.19
N VAL A 124 -3.46 8.87 20.06
CA VAL A 124 -4.19 9.39 21.22
C VAL A 124 -5.14 8.34 21.78
N GLN A 125 -5.88 7.64 20.92
CA GLN A 125 -6.97 6.76 21.35
C GLN A 125 -6.51 5.34 21.72
N LEU A 126 -5.50 4.80 21.04
CA LEU A 126 -5.03 3.42 21.23
C LEU A 126 -3.74 3.34 22.04
N GLU A 127 -2.79 4.26 21.81
CA GLU A 127 -1.54 4.29 22.58
C GLU A 127 -1.70 5.06 23.90
N GLY A 128 -2.70 5.95 24.02
CA GLY A 128 -2.96 6.72 25.24
C GLY A 128 -1.85 7.72 25.60
N LEU A 129 -1.04 8.12 24.61
CA LEU A 129 0.10 9.01 24.84
C LEU A 129 -0.31 10.49 24.87
N ASP A 130 0.23 11.20 25.86
CA ASP A 130 -0.01 12.61 26.10
C ASP A 130 1.30 13.44 26.10
N GLY A 131 1.19 14.76 26.01
CA GLY A 131 2.31 15.70 26.18
C GLY A 131 3.53 15.46 25.27
N ALA A 132 4.73 15.45 25.86
CA ALA A 132 6.01 15.32 25.18
C ALA A 132 6.20 13.92 24.54
N GLN A 133 5.76 12.86 25.21
CA GLN A 133 5.85 11.49 24.67
C GLN A 133 5.04 11.35 23.38
N ARG A 134 3.84 11.94 23.35
CA ARG A 134 3.02 12.02 22.13
C ARG A 134 3.76 12.77 21.02
N GLN A 135 4.36 13.92 21.31
CA GLN A 135 5.06 14.72 20.28
C GLN A 135 6.24 13.96 19.68
N GLN A 136 7.07 13.32 20.50
CA GLN A 136 8.18 12.48 20.04
C GLN A 136 7.68 11.34 19.16
N ARG A 137 6.62 10.65 19.58
CA ARG A 137 5.99 9.57 18.81
C ARG A 137 5.49 10.07 17.46
N LEU A 138 4.84 11.23 17.42
CA LEU A 138 4.32 11.81 16.18
C LEU A 138 5.42 12.26 15.23
N GLN A 139 6.53 12.81 15.72
CA GLN A 139 7.68 13.16 14.89
C GLN A 139 8.19 11.94 14.12
N VAL A 140 8.33 10.79 14.78
CA VAL A 140 8.79 9.54 14.15
C VAL A 140 7.77 8.96 13.16
N LEU A 141 6.47 9.02 13.51
CA LEU A 141 5.39 8.53 12.65
C LEU A 141 5.26 9.35 11.36
N LEU A 142 5.32 10.68 11.45
CA LEU A 142 5.05 11.59 10.34
C LEU A 142 6.20 11.69 9.31
N GLN A 143 7.43 11.31 9.63
CA GLN A 143 8.60 11.46 8.74
C GLN A 143 8.42 10.91 7.32
N ARG A 144 7.72 9.79 7.13
CA ARG A 144 7.56 9.14 5.80
C ARG A 144 6.14 9.13 5.27
N GLU A 145 5.11 9.07 6.14
CA GLU A 145 3.72 8.90 5.70
C GLU A 145 2.86 10.16 5.85
N ALA A 146 3.42 11.28 6.33
CA ALA A 146 2.66 12.53 6.46
C ALA A 146 2.09 13.04 5.13
N GLY A 147 2.80 12.84 4.03
CA GLY A 147 2.34 13.22 2.69
C GLY A 147 1.06 12.47 2.29
N ALA A 148 1.05 11.15 2.48
CA ALA A 148 -0.11 10.31 2.18
C ALA A 148 -1.32 10.67 3.07
N ALA A 149 -1.10 10.86 4.38
CA ALA A 149 -2.16 11.29 5.29
C ALA A 149 -2.74 12.66 4.92
N ARG A 150 -1.90 13.61 4.46
CA ARG A 150 -2.34 14.92 3.98
C ARG A 150 -3.21 14.79 2.73
N TRP A 151 -2.76 14.02 1.76
CA TRP A 151 -3.52 13.76 0.53
C TRP A 151 -4.83 13.03 0.79
N LEU A 152 -4.88 12.12 1.77
CA LEU A 152 -6.13 11.48 2.20
C LEU A 152 -7.19 12.52 2.60
N THR A 153 -6.80 13.52 3.38
CA THR A 153 -7.71 14.57 3.84
C THR A 153 -8.10 15.52 2.71
N ILE A 154 -7.15 15.92 1.86
CA ILE A 154 -7.44 16.80 0.73
C ILE A 154 -8.37 16.10 -0.28
N ILE A 155 -7.98 14.93 -0.78
CA ILE A 155 -8.80 14.15 -1.72
C ILE A 155 -10.13 13.79 -1.09
N GLY A 156 -10.14 13.42 0.20
CA GLY A 156 -11.34 13.10 0.92
C GLY A 156 -12.32 14.26 1.06
N ALA A 157 -11.83 15.48 1.30
CA ALA A 157 -12.68 16.67 1.34
C ALA A 157 -13.31 16.98 -0.03
N HIS A 158 -12.56 16.79 -1.12
CA HIS A 158 -13.10 16.97 -2.47
C HIS A 158 -14.11 15.88 -2.83
N LEU A 159 -13.86 14.63 -2.45
CA LEU A 159 -14.79 13.54 -2.68
C LEU A 159 -16.08 13.73 -1.87
N GLU A 160 -15.96 14.15 -0.62
CA GLU A 160 -17.09 14.52 0.23
C GLU A 160 -17.95 15.62 -0.43
N GLY A 161 -17.30 16.69 -0.91
CA GLY A 161 -17.97 17.76 -1.64
C GLY A 161 -18.63 17.26 -2.94
N ALA A 162 -17.95 16.41 -3.71
CA ALA A 162 -18.47 15.85 -4.94
C ALA A 162 -19.69 14.93 -4.70
N LEU A 163 -19.66 14.12 -3.64
CA LEU A 163 -20.80 13.28 -3.25
C LEU A 163 -21.99 14.13 -2.80
N TRP A 164 -21.75 15.20 -2.04
CA TRP A 164 -22.79 16.13 -1.61
C TRP A 164 -23.41 16.89 -2.79
N ILE A 165 -22.59 17.45 -3.69
CA ILE A 165 -23.05 18.09 -4.93
C ILE A 165 -23.80 17.08 -5.81
N GLY A 166 -23.29 15.85 -5.93
CA GLY A 166 -23.95 14.79 -6.70
C GLY A 166 -25.35 14.49 -6.17
N LEU A 167 -25.54 14.55 -4.84
CA LEU A 167 -26.84 14.32 -4.22
C LEU A 167 -27.79 15.51 -4.38
N MET A 168 -27.27 16.74 -4.40
CA MET A 168 -28.00 17.94 -4.82
C MET A 168 -28.49 17.84 -6.27
N VAL A 169 -27.61 17.46 -7.19
CA VAL A 169 -27.96 17.29 -8.61
C VAL A 169 -28.99 16.18 -8.77
N LEU A 170 -28.83 15.06 -8.07
CA LEU A 170 -29.83 13.98 -8.08
C LEU A 170 -31.20 14.46 -7.57
N PHE A 171 -31.24 15.24 -6.48
CA PHE A 171 -32.47 15.83 -5.97
C PHE A 171 -33.13 16.73 -7.02
N TYR A 172 -32.36 17.60 -7.68
CA TYR A 172 -32.86 18.46 -8.75
C TYR A 172 -33.42 17.66 -9.94
N LEU A 173 -32.73 16.59 -10.35
CA LEU A 173 -33.20 15.71 -11.44
C LEU A 173 -34.50 14.96 -11.12
N LEU A 174 -34.82 14.79 -9.84
CA LEU A 174 -36.06 14.16 -9.38
C LEU A 174 -37.22 15.16 -9.23
N LEU A 175 -36.98 16.47 -9.40
CA LEU A 175 -38.04 17.47 -9.34
C LEU A 175 -38.94 17.37 -10.58
N PRO A 176 -40.28 17.39 -10.42
CA PRO A 176 -41.21 17.45 -11.53
C PRO A 176 -40.97 18.69 -12.40
N GLN A 177 -41.14 18.55 -13.73
CA GLN A 177 -40.92 19.64 -14.67
C GLN A 177 -41.80 20.88 -14.38
N GLN A 178 -42.98 20.71 -13.77
CA GLN A 178 -43.84 21.84 -13.39
C GLN A 178 -43.21 22.73 -12.30
N VAL A 179 -42.40 22.15 -11.40
CA VAL A 179 -41.71 22.88 -10.31
C VAL A 179 -40.36 23.43 -10.79
N ALA A 180 -39.70 22.71 -11.70
CA ALA A 180 -38.40 23.11 -12.25
C ALA A 180 -38.46 24.35 -13.17
N LEU A 181 -39.63 24.70 -13.70
CA LEU A 181 -39.81 25.90 -14.53
C LEU A 181 -39.67 27.20 -13.71
N ASP A 182 -40.02 27.17 -12.42
CA ASP A 182 -39.89 28.30 -11.51
C ASP A 182 -38.53 28.31 -10.76
N TRP A 183 -37.83 27.17 -10.71
CA TRP A 183 -36.55 27.02 -10.01
C TRP A 183 -35.39 26.82 -10.98
N SER A 184 -34.59 27.88 -11.18
CA SER A 184 -33.33 27.76 -11.91
C SER A 184 -32.23 27.14 -11.03
N TRP A 185 -31.21 26.53 -11.64
CA TRP A 185 -30.05 26.03 -10.90
C TRP A 185 -29.33 27.12 -10.08
N GLN A 186 -29.46 28.39 -10.48
CA GLN A 186 -28.94 29.53 -9.70
C GLN A 186 -29.70 29.71 -8.39
N SER A 187 -31.02 29.51 -8.37
CA SER A 187 -31.83 29.67 -7.15
C SER A 187 -31.51 28.61 -6.09
N LEU A 188 -31.08 27.41 -6.51
CA LEU A 188 -30.58 26.38 -5.59
C LEU A 188 -29.23 26.75 -4.95
N ILE A 189 -28.36 27.45 -5.68
CA ILE A 189 -27.06 27.91 -5.17
C ILE A 189 -27.25 29.17 -4.31
N SER A 190 -28.18 30.05 -4.67
CA SER A 190 -28.57 31.23 -3.90
C SER A 190 -29.67 30.96 -2.88
N ALA A 191 -29.97 29.70 -2.56
CA ALA A 191 -31.02 29.34 -1.59
C ALA A 191 -30.79 30.00 -0.22
N ALA A 192 -29.51 30.21 0.15
CA ALA A 192 -29.11 30.91 1.36
C ALA A 192 -29.51 32.39 1.41
N SER A 193 -29.89 33.01 0.29
CA SER A 193 -30.30 34.42 0.22
C SER A 193 -31.81 34.62 0.08
N GLN A 194 -32.60 33.55 -0.08
CA GLN A 194 -34.04 33.64 -0.41
C GLN A 194 -34.98 33.07 0.68
N ASP A 195 -34.53 32.98 1.92
CA ASP A 195 -35.32 32.54 3.10
C ASP A 195 -35.93 31.11 2.98
N TRP A 196 -35.41 30.27 2.08
CA TRP A 196 -35.89 28.90 1.87
C TRP A 196 -35.30 27.91 2.89
N ARG A 197 -35.66 28.11 4.16
CA ARG A 197 -35.12 27.36 5.32
C ARG A 197 -35.25 25.84 5.22
N TRP A 198 -36.36 25.35 4.65
CA TRP A 198 -36.56 23.90 4.49
C TRP A 198 -35.54 23.29 3.51
N LEU A 199 -35.14 24.02 2.46
CA LEU A 199 -34.17 23.59 1.47
C LEU A 199 -32.76 23.58 2.06
N GLU A 200 -32.43 24.53 2.92
CA GLU A 200 -31.17 24.52 3.69
C GLU A 200 -31.10 23.30 4.62
N HIS A 201 -32.16 23.02 5.38
CA HIS A 201 -32.22 21.83 6.24
C HIS A 201 -32.10 20.53 5.44
N LEU A 202 -32.76 20.45 4.27
CA LEU A 202 -32.65 19.31 3.37
C LEU A 202 -31.20 19.14 2.85
N THR A 203 -30.58 20.24 2.44
CA THR A 203 -29.20 20.27 1.96
C THR A 203 -28.20 19.83 3.06
N ASN A 204 -28.45 20.25 4.30
CA ASN A 204 -27.68 19.82 5.47
C ASN A 204 -27.92 18.33 5.80
N ALA A 205 -29.15 17.83 5.64
CA ALA A 205 -29.46 16.41 5.83
C ALA A 205 -28.72 15.52 4.83
N PHE A 206 -28.63 15.96 3.58
CA PHE A 206 -27.83 15.28 2.56
C PHE A 206 -26.35 15.27 2.88
N TYR A 207 -25.82 16.39 3.40
CA TYR A 207 -24.46 16.43 3.91
C TYR A 207 -24.23 15.41 5.02
N ALA A 208 -25.12 15.35 6.02
CA ALA A 208 -25.06 14.35 7.09
C ALA A 208 -25.10 12.91 6.55
N LEU A 209 -25.93 12.64 5.53
CA LEU A 209 -26.02 11.32 4.89
C LEU A 209 -24.74 10.93 4.16
N VAL A 210 -24.09 11.86 3.47
CA VAL A 210 -22.77 11.63 2.84
C VAL A 210 -21.74 11.24 3.91
N LEU A 211 -21.73 11.93 5.06
CA LEU A 211 -20.79 11.64 6.14
C LEU A 211 -20.99 10.26 6.78
N VAL A 212 -22.23 9.76 6.87
CA VAL A 212 -22.51 8.40 7.36
C VAL A 212 -21.76 7.35 6.54
N VAL A 213 -21.59 7.59 5.24
CA VAL A 213 -20.89 6.67 4.34
C VAL A 213 -19.39 6.96 4.30
N TRP A 214 -19.01 8.24 4.17
CA TRP A 214 -17.64 8.65 3.90
C TRP A 214 -16.73 8.63 5.14
N GLU A 215 -17.18 9.14 6.29
CA GLU A 215 -16.33 9.28 7.47
C GLU A 215 -15.75 7.95 7.98
N PRO A 216 -16.51 6.84 8.03
CA PRO A 216 -15.92 5.56 8.42
C PRO A 216 -14.83 5.07 7.46
N VAL A 217 -14.95 5.35 6.15
CA VAL A 217 -13.91 5.03 5.16
C VAL A 217 -12.67 5.89 5.39
N TYR A 218 -12.86 7.19 5.60
CA TYR A 218 -11.78 8.13 5.91
C TYR A 218 -10.97 7.71 7.15
N VAL A 219 -11.66 7.34 8.24
CA VAL A 219 -11.02 6.86 9.48
C VAL A 219 -10.30 5.53 9.25
N ALA A 220 -10.89 4.60 8.49
CA ALA A 220 -10.26 3.31 8.18
C ALA A 220 -8.96 3.45 7.40
N CYS A 221 -8.92 4.34 6.40
CA CYS A 221 -7.71 4.65 5.64
C CYS A 221 -6.61 5.24 6.54
N GLY A 222 -6.96 6.19 7.41
CA GLY A 222 -6.01 6.78 8.36
C GLY A 222 -5.46 5.77 9.37
N PHE A 223 -6.33 4.89 9.88
CA PHE A 223 -5.94 3.81 10.79
C PHE A 223 -5.01 2.79 10.12
N SER A 224 -5.27 2.43 8.86
CA SER A 224 -4.44 1.50 8.11
C SER A 224 -3.04 2.06 7.81
N LEU A 225 -2.93 3.36 7.48
CA LEU A 225 -1.64 4.05 7.39
C LEU A 225 -0.89 3.96 8.72
N TYR A 226 -1.56 4.27 9.83
CA TYR A 226 -0.97 4.15 11.18
C TYR A 226 -0.43 2.75 11.45
N LEU A 227 -1.20 1.69 11.14
CA LEU A 227 -0.75 0.31 11.30
C LEU A 227 0.43 -0.03 10.39
N ASN A 228 0.46 0.46 9.16
CA ASN A 228 1.57 0.25 8.23
C ASN A 228 2.86 0.86 8.81
N ARG A 229 2.79 2.11 9.28
CA ARG A 229 3.94 2.78 9.89
C ARG A 229 4.42 2.05 11.14
N ARG A 230 3.48 1.59 11.97
CA ARG A 230 3.78 0.84 13.18
C ARG A 230 4.43 -0.51 12.87
N THR A 231 3.94 -1.21 11.84
CA THR A 231 4.53 -2.47 11.35
C THR A 231 6.01 -2.29 10.98
N VAL A 232 6.34 -1.20 10.29
CA VAL A 232 7.73 -0.90 9.89
C VAL A 232 8.59 -0.45 11.06
N LEU A 233 8.07 0.41 11.94
CA LEU A 233 8.84 0.97 13.06
C LEU A 233 9.09 -0.03 14.19
N GLU A 234 8.10 -0.85 14.51
CA GLU A 234 8.17 -1.86 15.57
C GLU A 234 8.58 -3.24 15.04
N ALA A 235 8.87 -3.33 13.73
CA ALA A 235 9.28 -4.57 13.06
C ALA A 235 8.33 -5.74 13.35
N TRP A 236 7.01 -5.48 13.38
CA TRP A 236 6.00 -6.50 13.69
C TRP A 236 6.03 -7.67 12.72
N ASP A 237 6.38 -7.41 11.46
CA ASP A 237 6.58 -8.44 10.45
C ASP A 237 7.74 -9.39 10.82
N ILE A 238 8.89 -8.83 11.21
CA ILE A 238 10.09 -9.55 11.63
C ILE A 238 9.83 -10.30 12.95
N GLU A 239 9.19 -9.67 13.93
CA GLU A 239 8.84 -10.29 15.21
C GLU A 239 7.97 -11.54 14.99
N LEU A 240 6.95 -11.44 14.14
CA LEU A 240 6.07 -12.57 13.83
C LEU A 240 6.81 -13.71 13.12
N VAL A 241 7.79 -13.39 12.28
CA VAL A 241 8.64 -14.41 11.62
C VAL A 241 9.54 -15.10 12.65
N PHE A 242 10.22 -14.34 13.53
CA PHE A 242 11.04 -14.91 14.59
C PHE A 242 10.23 -15.74 15.59
N ARG A 243 9.02 -15.32 15.96
CA ARG A 243 8.13 -16.12 16.82
C ARG A 243 7.74 -17.44 16.16
N ARG A 244 7.42 -17.43 14.87
CA ARG A 244 7.13 -18.66 14.09
C ARG A 244 8.35 -19.55 13.97
N LEU A 245 9.53 -18.97 13.73
CA LEU A 245 10.80 -19.68 13.67
C LEU A 245 11.14 -20.33 15.03
N ARG A 246 10.99 -19.57 16.13
CA ARG A 246 11.14 -20.10 17.49
C ARG A 246 10.19 -21.26 17.76
N GLN A 247 8.90 -21.14 17.40
CA GLN A 247 7.95 -22.24 17.61
C GLN A 247 8.37 -23.52 16.88
N ARG A 248 8.83 -23.41 15.62
CA ARG A 248 9.35 -24.54 14.85
C ARG A 248 10.64 -25.11 15.44
N LEU A 249 11.56 -24.24 15.86
CA LEU A 249 12.85 -24.63 16.44
C LEU A 249 12.71 -25.22 17.83
N VAL A 250 11.76 -24.76 18.65
CA VAL A 250 11.52 -25.36 19.97
C VAL A 250 10.93 -26.76 19.80
N SER A 251 10.00 -26.97 18.86
CA SER A 251 9.49 -28.32 18.59
C SER A 251 10.57 -29.27 18.05
N ALA A 252 11.46 -28.80 17.17
CA ALA A 252 12.55 -29.62 16.65
C ALA A 252 13.68 -29.81 17.68
N GLY A 253 14.01 -28.74 18.41
CA GLY A 253 15.06 -28.69 19.41
C GLY A 253 14.74 -29.55 20.63
N ALA A 254 13.48 -29.61 21.08
CA ALA A 254 13.10 -30.52 22.16
C ALA A 254 13.35 -31.99 21.80
N VAL A 255 13.03 -32.39 20.56
CA VAL A 255 13.29 -33.75 20.05
C VAL A 255 14.80 -34.01 19.95
N LEU A 256 15.56 -33.03 19.45
CA LEU A 256 17.01 -33.14 19.31
C LEU A 256 17.70 -33.20 20.68
N LEU A 257 17.22 -32.43 21.67
CA LEU A 257 17.73 -32.43 23.04
C LEU A 257 17.41 -33.74 23.76
N VAL A 258 16.20 -34.30 23.58
CA VAL A 258 15.87 -35.66 24.05
C VAL A 258 16.74 -36.71 23.37
N ALA A 259 16.95 -36.62 22.05
CA ALA A 259 17.83 -37.54 21.34
C ALA A 259 19.27 -37.46 21.86
N VAL A 260 19.80 -36.26 22.10
CA VAL A 260 21.13 -36.04 22.67
C VAL A 260 21.23 -36.57 24.10
N ILE A 261 20.20 -36.38 24.94
CA ILE A 261 20.17 -36.95 26.30
C ILE A 261 20.17 -38.48 26.27
N VAL A 262 19.40 -39.10 25.35
CA VAL A 262 19.33 -40.57 25.22
C VAL A 262 20.63 -41.16 24.64
N LEU A 263 21.29 -40.42 23.73
CA LEU A 263 22.53 -40.84 23.08
C LEU A 263 23.79 -40.45 23.86
N MET A 264 23.67 -39.62 24.91
CA MET A 264 24.82 -39.31 25.75
C MET A 264 25.13 -40.50 26.67
N PRO A 265 26.32 -41.11 26.56
CA PRO A 265 26.77 -42.07 27.55
C PRO A 265 26.95 -41.36 28.89
N ALA A 266 26.65 -42.04 29.99
CA ALA A 266 26.87 -41.56 31.35
C ALA A 266 28.39 -41.44 31.61
N THR A 267 29.01 -40.38 31.11
CA THR A 267 30.42 -40.10 31.34
C THR A 267 30.58 -39.19 32.54
N HIS A 268 31.49 -39.62 33.41
CA HIS A 268 31.95 -39.04 34.66
C HIS A 268 31.92 -37.52 34.76
N SER A 269 31.56 -37.08 35.97
CA SER A 269 31.60 -35.70 36.46
C SER A 269 33.01 -35.11 36.38
N VAL A 270 33.37 -34.56 35.23
CA VAL A 270 34.43 -33.56 35.15
C VAL A 270 33.75 -32.22 35.39
N TRP A 271 33.77 -31.78 36.65
CA TRP A 271 33.42 -30.42 37.01
C TRP A 271 34.41 -29.49 36.30
N ALA A 272 33.92 -28.73 35.32
CA ALA A 272 34.65 -27.58 34.85
C ALA A 272 34.76 -26.61 36.03
N ALA A 273 35.98 -26.31 36.47
CA ALA A 273 36.20 -25.27 37.46
C ALA A 273 35.55 -23.98 36.96
N GLU A 274 34.66 -23.41 37.78
CA GLU A 274 34.08 -22.10 37.51
C GLU A 274 35.21 -21.10 37.28
N PRO A 275 35.29 -20.44 36.12
CA PRO A 275 36.12 -19.25 36.03
C PRO A 275 35.50 -18.25 37.01
N ALA A 276 36.31 -17.76 37.95
CA ALA A 276 35.96 -16.72 38.89
C ALA A 276 35.78 -15.38 38.16
N ASN A 277 34.77 -15.30 37.28
CA ASN A 277 34.31 -14.07 36.67
C ASN A 277 33.03 -13.67 37.40
N SER A 278 33.21 -12.91 38.47
CA SER A 278 32.14 -12.17 39.11
C SER A 278 31.46 -11.28 38.06
N LEU A 279 30.12 -11.25 38.12
CA LEU A 279 29.23 -10.45 37.26
C LEU A 279 29.47 -8.93 37.36
N ASP A 280 30.35 -8.48 38.27
CA ASP A 280 30.68 -7.07 38.53
C ASP A 280 32.14 -6.70 38.20
N SER A 281 32.90 -7.58 37.55
CA SER A 281 34.20 -7.20 37.01
C SER A 281 34.01 -6.30 35.77
N PRO A 282 34.60 -5.09 35.71
CA PRO A 282 34.47 -4.19 34.56
C PRO A 282 35.07 -4.88 33.33
N ARG A 283 34.18 -5.44 32.51
CA ARG A 283 34.50 -6.35 31.41
C ARG A 283 35.26 -5.72 30.24
N LEU A 284 35.75 -4.47 30.39
CA LEU A 284 36.24 -3.60 29.33
C LEU A 284 37.29 -2.59 29.85
N LEU A 285 38.28 -3.03 30.63
CA LEU A 285 39.39 -2.13 31.04
C LEU A 285 40.47 -1.97 29.96
N ASP A 286 40.63 -2.96 29.07
CA ASP A 286 41.58 -2.92 27.95
C ASP A 286 40.87 -2.71 26.60
N GLN A 287 39.91 -1.79 26.53
CA GLN A 287 39.31 -1.43 25.25
C GLN A 287 40.01 -0.18 24.68
N PRO A 288 40.89 -0.31 23.67
CA PRO A 288 41.66 0.81 23.13
C PRO A 288 40.82 1.85 22.37
N LEU A 289 39.50 1.65 22.29
CA LEU A 289 38.57 2.52 21.57
C LEU A 289 37.34 2.80 22.43
N SER A 290 37.09 4.08 22.71
CA SER A 290 35.85 4.52 23.34
C SER A 290 34.66 4.25 22.42
N SER A 291 33.47 4.06 22.98
CA SER A 291 32.23 3.86 22.19
C SER A 291 31.96 5.00 21.20
N GLN A 292 32.49 6.18 21.47
CA GLN A 292 32.37 7.35 20.62
C GLN A 292 33.39 7.29 19.47
N ALA A 293 34.66 6.96 19.76
CA ALA A 293 35.68 6.74 18.74
C ALA A 293 35.31 5.59 17.79
N SER A 294 34.69 4.51 18.29
CA SER A 294 34.18 3.43 17.45
C SER A 294 33.01 3.85 16.57
N ARG A 295 32.09 4.70 17.07
CA ARG A 295 30.99 5.22 16.25
C ARG A 295 31.51 6.11 15.12
N ASP A 296 32.50 6.93 15.41
CA ASP A 296 33.06 7.86 14.44
C ASP A 296 33.86 7.11 13.37
N SER A 297 34.67 6.11 13.76
CA SER A 297 35.39 5.26 12.80
C SER A 297 34.45 4.44 11.92
N ILE A 298 33.36 3.90 12.47
CA ILE A 298 32.33 3.19 11.69
C ILE A 298 31.69 4.11 10.66
N LYS A 299 31.37 5.37 11.03
CA LYS A 299 30.82 6.35 10.08
C LYS A 299 31.82 6.65 8.96
N THR A 300 33.08 6.89 9.29
CA THR A 300 34.14 7.15 8.30
C THR A 300 34.30 5.98 7.32
N ILE A 301 34.24 4.73 7.80
CA ILE A 301 34.30 3.55 6.93
C ILE A 301 33.04 3.43 6.06
N LEU A 302 31.86 3.72 6.61
CA LEU A 302 30.61 3.70 5.85
C LEU A 302 30.55 4.75 4.74
N GLU A 303 31.30 5.85 4.88
CA GLU A 303 31.40 6.93 3.89
C GLU A 303 32.38 6.61 2.75
N GLN A 304 33.23 5.59 2.91
CA GLN A 304 34.20 5.16 1.91
C GLN A 304 33.61 4.11 0.94
N PRO A 305 34.01 4.10 -0.36
CA PRO A 305 33.70 3.00 -1.27
C PRO A 305 34.26 1.68 -0.69
N PRO A 306 33.53 0.53 -0.75
CA PRO A 306 32.41 0.19 -1.63
C PRO A 306 31.00 0.44 -1.06
N PHE A 307 30.87 1.07 0.12
CA PHE A 307 29.58 1.25 0.77
C PHE A 307 28.75 2.31 0.02
N LYS A 308 27.60 1.88 -0.55
CA LYS A 308 26.67 2.76 -1.24
C LYS A 308 25.67 3.34 -0.25
N ASN A 309 25.90 4.57 0.23
CA ASN A 309 24.93 5.31 1.02
C ASN A 309 23.83 5.85 0.10
N ARG A 310 22.66 5.21 0.10
CA ARG A 310 21.48 5.68 -0.64
C ARG A 310 20.85 6.85 0.12
N GLU A 311 21.16 8.07 -0.28
CA GLU A 311 20.44 9.26 0.17
C GLU A 311 19.23 9.54 -0.72
N THR A 312 18.06 9.70 -0.10
CA THR A 312 16.83 10.09 -0.80
C THR A 312 16.73 11.61 -0.77
N VAL A 313 17.28 12.29 -1.79
CA VAL A 313 17.22 13.75 -1.89
C VAL A 313 15.96 14.14 -2.67
N THR A 314 15.07 14.88 -2.03
CA THR A 314 13.89 15.44 -2.71
C THR A 314 14.30 16.78 -3.33
N ARG A 315 14.53 16.83 -4.63
CA ARG A 315 14.75 18.08 -5.37
C ARG A 315 13.52 18.42 -6.21
N TYR A 316 13.12 19.69 -6.20
CA TYR A 316 12.20 20.22 -7.20
C TYR A 316 12.95 20.29 -8.52
N ARG A 317 12.60 19.43 -9.48
CA ARG A 317 13.13 19.45 -10.84
C ARG A 317 12.12 20.18 -11.73
N LEU A 318 12.25 21.50 -11.81
CA LEU A 318 11.69 22.27 -12.92
C LEU A 318 12.58 21.99 -14.15
N GLY A 319 11.97 21.75 -15.30
CA GLY A 319 12.62 21.23 -16.52
C GLY A 319 13.81 22.07 -17.01
N GLU A 320 14.68 21.41 -17.76
CA GLU A 320 16.03 21.83 -18.15
C GLU A 320 16.10 23.10 -19.02
N ASP A 321 17.02 23.96 -18.60
CA ASP A 321 17.92 24.85 -19.35
C ASP A 321 17.38 25.85 -20.38
N LYS A 322 17.30 27.11 -19.93
CA LYS A 322 17.95 28.23 -20.62
C LYS A 322 18.79 29.01 -19.61
N PRO A 323 20.08 29.29 -19.89
CA PRO A 323 20.84 30.23 -19.07
C PRO A 323 20.42 31.64 -19.46
N ASP A 324 20.08 32.46 -18.48
CA ASP A 324 20.82 33.71 -18.22
C ASP A 324 20.13 34.56 -17.16
N ALA A 325 21.00 35.34 -16.52
CA ALA A 325 20.78 36.51 -15.71
C ALA A 325 20.57 36.27 -14.20
N ASP A 326 21.67 36.48 -13.50
CA ASP A 326 21.79 36.94 -12.13
C ASP A 326 20.56 37.72 -11.62
N ALA A 327 20.08 37.32 -10.46
CA ALA A 327 19.45 38.24 -9.53
C ALA A 327 19.73 37.78 -8.11
N SER A 328 20.68 38.48 -7.51
CA SER A 328 21.00 38.51 -6.10
C SER A 328 19.77 38.57 -5.21
N ASP A 329 19.83 37.77 -4.16
CA ASP A 329 19.12 37.89 -2.90
C ASP A 329 19.18 39.34 -2.38
N ASP A 330 18.02 40.03 -2.33
CA ASP A 330 17.78 41.03 -1.29
C ASP A 330 16.27 41.17 -1.04
N GLY A 331 15.86 40.94 0.21
CA GLY A 331 14.49 40.88 0.67
C GLY A 331 13.79 42.25 0.70
N LYS A 332 13.41 42.77 -0.47
CA LYS A 332 12.53 43.94 -0.57
C LYS A 332 11.39 43.65 -1.51
N THR A 333 10.17 43.59 -0.95
CA THR A 333 8.91 43.52 -1.70
C THR A 333 8.98 44.49 -2.87
N PRO A 334 8.92 44.00 -4.12
CA PRO A 334 9.22 44.83 -5.28
C PRO A 334 8.14 45.92 -5.43
N GLN A 335 8.57 47.14 -5.77
CA GLN A 335 7.72 48.34 -5.77
C GLN A 335 6.46 48.20 -6.65
N TRP A 336 6.51 47.39 -7.70
CA TRP A 336 5.35 47.09 -8.54
C TRP A 336 4.22 46.37 -7.78
N LEU A 337 4.56 45.57 -6.76
CA LEU A 337 3.59 44.84 -5.93
C LEU A 337 2.90 45.76 -4.92
N LYS A 338 3.62 46.77 -4.41
CA LYS A 338 3.03 47.88 -3.63
C LYS A 338 2.19 48.81 -4.51
N ALA A 339 2.60 49.04 -5.76
CA ALA A 339 1.81 49.82 -6.74
C ALA A 339 0.51 49.08 -7.11
N LEU A 340 0.56 47.75 -7.23
CA LEU A 340 -0.61 46.91 -7.51
C LEU A 340 -1.59 46.87 -6.33
N LEU A 341 -1.09 46.80 -5.09
CA LEU A 341 -1.92 46.93 -3.87
C LEU A 341 -2.57 48.32 -3.76
N LYS A 342 -1.83 49.40 -4.06
CA LYS A 342 -2.39 50.76 -4.08
C LYS A 342 -3.39 50.99 -5.21
N LEU A 343 -3.24 50.30 -6.35
CA LEU A 343 -4.20 50.32 -7.45
C LEU A 343 -5.51 49.59 -7.07
N PHE A 344 -5.44 48.62 -6.15
CA PHE A 344 -6.59 47.89 -5.61
C PHE A 344 -7.34 48.65 -4.51
N GLU A 345 -6.68 49.60 -3.83
CA GLU A 345 -7.29 50.48 -2.80
C GLU A 345 -7.99 51.73 -3.39
N GLY A 346 -7.80 52.01 -4.68
CA GLY A 346 -8.43 53.14 -5.38
C GLY A 346 -9.88 52.89 -5.78
N GLN A 347 -10.80 53.73 -5.31
CA GLN A 347 -12.26 53.66 -5.42
C GLN A 347 -12.89 53.83 -6.83
N HIS A 348 -12.18 53.51 -7.90
CA HIS A 348 -12.73 53.53 -9.24
C HIS A 348 -12.26 52.28 -9.95
N PHE A 349 -13.18 51.43 -10.45
CA PHE A 349 -13.02 50.48 -11.58
C PHE A 349 -13.85 49.20 -11.44
N GLY A 350 -15.18 49.32 -11.35
CA GLY A 350 -16.08 48.16 -11.46
C GLY A 350 -15.94 47.40 -12.79
N ALA A 351 -15.63 48.08 -13.89
CA ALA A 351 -15.50 47.47 -15.22
C ALA A 351 -14.14 46.80 -15.50
N LEU A 352 -13.06 47.32 -14.89
CA LEU A 352 -11.70 46.79 -15.06
C LEU A 352 -11.48 45.55 -14.17
N ALA A 353 -12.12 45.52 -13.00
CA ALA A 353 -12.15 44.34 -12.13
C ALA A 353 -12.81 43.13 -12.82
N THR A 354 -13.96 43.31 -13.48
CA THR A 354 -14.65 42.24 -14.23
C THR A 354 -13.83 41.71 -15.40
N LEU A 355 -13.07 42.57 -16.09
CA LEU A 355 -12.26 42.16 -17.23
C LEU A 355 -11.02 41.35 -16.79
N ILE A 356 -10.41 41.74 -15.66
CA ILE A 356 -9.31 41.00 -15.04
C ILE A 356 -9.82 39.66 -14.49
N GLU A 357 -11.00 39.63 -13.88
CA GLU A 357 -11.63 38.41 -13.37
C GLU A 357 -11.90 37.40 -14.50
N VAL A 358 -12.51 37.83 -15.60
CA VAL A 358 -12.75 36.96 -16.78
C VAL A 358 -11.44 36.45 -17.37
N THR A 359 -10.42 37.29 -17.43
CA THR A 359 -9.09 36.91 -17.94
C THR A 359 -8.43 35.87 -17.03
N LEU A 360 -8.49 36.05 -15.71
CA LEU A 360 -7.97 35.11 -14.73
C LEU A 360 -8.70 33.77 -14.78
N TRP A 361 -10.03 33.76 -14.84
CA TRP A 361 -10.80 32.53 -15.00
C TRP A 361 -10.51 31.84 -16.34
N GLY A 362 -10.33 32.61 -17.42
CA GLY A 362 -9.89 32.08 -18.71
C GLY A 362 -8.54 31.36 -18.64
N ILE A 363 -7.57 31.96 -17.95
CA ILE A 363 -6.24 31.36 -17.72
C ILE A 363 -6.35 30.10 -16.85
N VAL A 364 -7.17 30.13 -15.79
CA VAL A 364 -7.40 28.97 -14.92
C VAL A 364 -8.04 27.82 -15.69
N ILE A 365 -9.08 28.09 -16.48
CA ILE A 365 -9.74 27.09 -17.33
C ILE A 365 -8.76 26.53 -18.36
N ALA A 366 -7.94 27.38 -19.00
CA ALA A 366 -6.90 26.95 -19.93
C ALA A 366 -5.84 26.07 -19.25
N CYS A 367 -5.40 26.42 -18.04
CA CYS A 367 -4.47 25.61 -17.24
C CYS A 367 -5.08 24.27 -16.84
N ILE A 368 -6.34 24.25 -16.39
CA ILE A 368 -7.07 23.01 -16.07
C ILE A 368 -7.22 22.15 -17.32
N GLY A 369 -7.58 22.74 -18.46
CA GLY A 369 -7.66 22.05 -19.75
C GLY A 369 -6.32 21.46 -20.17
N LEU A 370 -5.22 22.20 -20.02
CA LEU A 370 -3.86 21.72 -20.27
C LEU A 370 -3.44 20.59 -19.32
N LEU A 371 -3.81 20.68 -18.05
CA LEU A 371 -3.57 19.62 -17.06
C LEU A 371 -4.36 18.36 -17.42
N ILE A 372 -5.65 18.49 -17.74
CA ILE A 372 -6.48 17.37 -18.17
C ILE A 372 -5.91 16.75 -19.45
N TRP A 373 -5.49 17.57 -20.42
CA TRP A 373 -4.92 17.11 -21.68
C TRP A 373 -3.56 16.42 -21.48
N ARG A 374 -2.67 17.00 -20.67
CA ARG A 374 -1.33 16.45 -20.40
C ARG A 374 -1.37 15.18 -19.56
N TYR A 375 -2.34 15.06 -18.67
CA TYR A 375 -2.54 13.88 -17.84
C TYR A 375 -3.71 13.01 -18.33
N ARG A 376 -4.15 13.17 -19.59
CA ARG A 376 -5.33 12.48 -20.13
C ARG A 376 -5.21 10.97 -20.05
N ASP A 377 -4.03 10.42 -20.32
CA ASP A 377 -3.81 8.97 -20.34
C ASP A 377 -3.84 8.41 -18.90
N TRP A 378 -3.38 9.19 -17.93
CA TRP A 378 -3.46 8.86 -16.50
C TRP A 378 -4.90 9.00 -15.96
N LEU A 379 -5.62 10.06 -16.35
CA LEU A 379 -7.03 10.28 -15.99
C LEU A 379 -7.95 9.22 -16.62
N GLN A 380 -7.68 8.78 -17.84
CA GLN A 380 -8.40 7.69 -18.49
C GLN A 380 -8.23 6.34 -17.76
N ALA A 381 -7.13 6.13 -17.05
CA ALA A 381 -6.95 4.95 -16.21
C ALA A 381 -7.82 4.96 -14.94
N PHE A 382 -8.22 6.15 -14.45
CA PHE A 382 -9.10 6.30 -13.27
C PHE A 382 -10.59 6.50 -13.62
N VAL A 383 -10.88 7.09 -14.78
CA VAL A 383 -12.25 7.40 -15.27
C VAL A 383 -12.74 6.34 -16.28
N GLY A 384 -11.91 5.35 -16.59
CA GLY A 384 -12.26 4.19 -17.40
C GLY A 384 -13.51 3.49 -16.88
N ARG A 385 -14.56 3.52 -17.71
CA ARG A 385 -15.81 2.76 -17.60
C ARG A 385 -15.56 1.34 -17.10
N GLN A 386 -16.53 0.85 -16.31
CA GLN A 386 -16.78 -0.55 -15.91
C GLN A 386 -15.77 -1.56 -16.45
N PRO A 387 -15.13 -2.39 -15.60
CA PRO A 387 -14.30 -3.47 -16.09
C PRO A 387 -15.17 -4.37 -16.94
N THR A 388 -15.04 -4.27 -18.26
CA THR A 388 -15.56 -5.26 -19.18
C THR A 388 -15.00 -6.58 -18.69
N LEU A 389 -15.92 -7.53 -18.45
CA LEU A 389 -15.61 -8.88 -18.01
C LEU A 389 -14.36 -9.36 -18.72
N LYS A 390 -13.31 -9.56 -17.93
CA LYS A 390 -11.98 -10.04 -18.30
C LYS A 390 -11.96 -10.66 -19.70
N VAL A 391 -11.55 -9.88 -20.70
CA VAL A 391 -10.73 -10.48 -21.75
C VAL A 391 -9.54 -11.00 -20.98
N LYS A 392 -9.48 -12.33 -20.85
CA LYS A 392 -8.38 -13.05 -20.24
C LYS A 392 -7.14 -12.56 -20.98
N ALA A 393 -6.47 -11.55 -20.42
CA ALA A 393 -5.19 -11.10 -20.89
C ALA A 393 -4.38 -12.38 -21.02
N THR A 394 -4.07 -12.74 -22.26
CA THR A 394 -3.20 -13.87 -22.57
C THR A 394 -1.96 -13.58 -21.76
N ARG A 395 -1.84 -14.30 -20.65
CA ARG A 395 -0.80 -14.13 -19.66
C ARG A 395 0.47 -14.27 -20.48
N SER A 396 1.26 -13.19 -20.58
CA SER A 396 2.49 -13.20 -21.35
C SER A 396 3.30 -14.39 -20.86
N LEU A 397 3.45 -15.39 -21.73
CA LEU A 397 4.17 -16.62 -21.42
C LEU A 397 5.56 -16.21 -20.94
N PRO A 398 6.08 -16.82 -19.86
CA PRO A 398 7.41 -16.48 -19.36
C PRO A 398 8.41 -16.67 -20.50
N GLN A 399 9.02 -15.56 -20.95
CA GLN A 399 10.03 -15.59 -22.00
C GLN A 399 11.36 -16.17 -21.49
N GLN A 400 11.54 -16.25 -20.18
CA GLN A 400 12.72 -16.82 -19.54
C GLN A 400 12.32 -17.64 -18.31
N ALA A 401 12.87 -18.85 -18.18
CA ALA A 401 12.82 -19.65 -16.96
C ALA A 401 14.22 -20.21 -16.68
N PHE A 402 14.65 -20.20 -15.42
CA PHE A 402 15.98 -20.70 -15.01
C PHE A 402 17.17 -20.00 -15.71
N GLY A 403 16.99 -18.76 -16.17
CA GLY A 403 17.99 -18.03 -16.96
C GLY A 403 18.11 -18.48 -18.42
N LEU A 404 17.27 -19.42 -18.87
CA LEU A 404 17.19 -19.90 -20.25
C LEU A 404 16.04 -19.19 -20.98
N ASP A 405 16.29 -18.74 -22.22
CA ASP A 405 15.25 -18.17 -23.09
C ASP A 405 14.31 -19.29 -23.56
N LEU A 406 12.99 -19.12 -23.41
CA LEU A 406 12.00 -20.14 -23.75
C LEU A 406 11.32 -19.89 -25.11
N LYS A 407 11.72 -18.85 -25.84
CA LYS A 407 11.12 -18.51 -27.14
C LYS A 407 11.34 -19.64 -28.17
N PRO A 408 10.28 -20.14 -28.83
CA PRO A 408 10.39 -21.15 -29.89
C PRO A 408 11.34 -20.76 -31.02
N GLU A 409 11.43 -19.46 -31.30
CA GLU A 409 12.30 -18.87 -32.35
C GLU A 409 13.80 -19.08 -32.09
N THR A 410 14.20 -19.40 -30.85
CA THR A 410 15.60 -19.63 -30.48
C THR A 410 16.03 -21.10 -30.55
N LEU A 411 15.10 -22.00 -30.89
CA LEU A 411 15.35 -23.44 -30.99
C LEU A 411 15.69 -23.84 -32.43
N PRO A 412 16.72 -24.69 -32.66
CA PRO A 412 16.99 -25.27 -33.98
C PRO A 412 15.83 -26.13 -34.49
N ALA A 413 15.69 -26.25 -35.81
CA ALA A 413 14.66 -27.09 -36.44
C ALA A 413 14.79 -28.58 -36.08
N ASP A 414 16.03 -29.09 -35.96
CA ASP A 414 16.32 -30.43 -35.46
C ASP A 414 17.11 -30.35 -34.14
N ILE A 415 16.38 -30.55 -33.04
CA ILE A 415 16.87 -30.40 -31.67
C ILE A 415 17.78 -31.57 -31.30
N ALA A 416 17.43 -32.80 -31.70
CA ALA A 416 18.18 -34.01 -31.36
C ALA A 416 19.52 -34.04 -32.11
N ALA A 417 19.53 -33.79 -33.43
CA ALA A 417 20.77 -33.76 -34.19
C ALA A 417 21.71 -32.63 -33.74
N ARG A 418 21.14 -31.46 -33.37
CA ARG A 418 21.96 -30.35 -32.87
C ARG A 418 22.55 -30.68 -31.49
N ALA A 419 21.77 -31.27 -30.59
CA ALA A 419 22.26 -31.73 -29.29
C ALA A 419 23.39 -32.75 -29.44
N GLU A 420 23.28 -33.71 -30.36
CA GLU A 420 24.33 -34.70 -30.65
C GLU A 420 25.63 -34.04 -31.11
N SER A 421 25.54 -33.07 -32.03
CA SER A 421 26.72 -32.35 -32.51
C SER A 421 27.40 -31.53 -31.42
N LEU A 422 26.62 -30.90 -30.53
CA LEU A 422 27.12 -30.07 -29.44
C LEU A 422 27.72 -30.91 -28.31
N TRP A 423 27.27 -32.15 -28.14
CA TRP A 423 27.72 -33.00 -27.04
C TRP A 423 29.23 -33.27 -27.07
N GLN A 424 29.84 -33.29 -28.26
CA GLN A 424 31.28 -33.51 -28.43
C GLN A 424 32.12 -32.29 -28.06
N THR A 425 31.58 -31.08 -28.21
CA THR A 425 32.31 -29.82 -27.97
C THR A 425 31.96 -29.20 -26.62
N ASP A 426 30.67 -29.14 -26.29
CA ASP A 426 30.14 -28.59 -25.04
C ASP A 426 28.91 -29.42 -24.57
N PRO A 427 29.13 -30.47 -23.76
CA PRO A 427 28.04 -31.31 -23.25
C PRO A 427 27.07 -30.53 -22.35
N ARG A 428 27.50 -29.39 -21.78
CA ARG A 428 26.64 -28.54 -20.97
C ARG A 428 25.62 -27.81 -21.81
N GLU A 429 26.07 -27.25 -22.92
CA GLU A 429 25.18 -26.58 -23.87
C GLU A 429 24.20 -27.58 -24.50
N ALA A 430 24.65 -28.80 -24.82
CA ALA A 430 23.81 -29.84 -25.40
C ALA A 430 22.65 -30.26 -24.47
N LEU A 431 22.94 -30.54 -23.20
CA LEU A 431 21.92 -30.84 -22.19
C LEU A 431 21.01 -29.63 -21.90
N GLY A 432 21.57 -28.43 -21.86
CA GLY A 432 20.80 -27.19 -21.70
C GLY A 432 19.84 -26.95 -22.85
N LEU A 433 20.24 -27.29 -24.09
CA LEU A 433 19.40 -27.21 -25.28
C LEU A 433 18.22 -28.18 -25.20
N LEU A 434 18.45 -29.44 -24.83
CA LEU A 434 17.38 -30.43 -24.65
C LEU A 434 16.41 -30.02 -23.52
N TYR A 435 16.94 -29.52 -22.40
CA TYR A 435 16.10 -29.08 -21.28
C TYR A 435 15.27 -27.84 -21.62
N ARG A 436 15.87 -26.85 -22.29
CA ARG A 436 15.16 -25.68 -22.82
C ARG A 436 14.07 -26.07 -23.82
N ALA A 437 14.38 -27.00 -24.72
CA ALA A 437 13.43 -27.53 -25.67
C ALA A 437 12.26 -28.24 -24.98
N LEU A 438 12.53 -29.06 -23.95
CA LEU A 438 11.50 -29.71 -23.14
C LEU A 438 10.57 -28.67 -22.50
N LEU A 439 11.11 -27.64 -21.85
CA LEU A 439 10.31 -26.58 -21.23
C LEU A 439 9.45 -25.82 -22.25
N SER A 440 10.01 -25.55 -23.43
CA SER A 440 9.27 -24.89 -24.51
C SER A 440 8.09 -25.75 -25.00
N ARG A 441 8.29 -27.05 -25.25
CA ARG A 441 7.21 -27.96 -25.63
C ARG A 441 6.17 -28.18 -24.52
N LEU A 442 6.59 -28.29 -23.26
CA LEU A 442 5.65 -28.35 -22.13
C LEU A 442 4.75 -27.12 -22.03
N LEU A 443 5.29 -25.95 -22.38
CA LEU A 443 4.57 -24.68 -22.34
C LEU A 443 3.67 -24.48 -23.57
N HIS A 444 4.13 -24.82 -24.77
CA HIS A 444 3.40 -24.60 -26.03
C HIS A 444 2.49 -25.77 -26.43
N ASP A 445 3.00 -27.00 -26.42
CA ASP A 445 2.28 -28.19 -26.93
C ASP A 445 1.33 -28.76 -25.87
N PHE A 446 1.78 -28.82 -24.61
CA PHE A 446 1.00 -29.36 -23.49
C PHE A 446 0.27 -28.30 -22.66
N ASN A 447 0.42 -27.02 -23.03
CA ASN A 447 -0.24 -25.88 -22.39
C ASN A 447 -0.05 -25.82 -20.86
N ILE A 448 1.10 -26.27 -20.35
CA ILE A 448 1.43 -26.17 -18.93
C ILE A 448 1.77 -24.72 -18.61
N ALA A 449 1.00 -24.12 -17.70
CA ALA A 449 1.28 -22.78 -17.21
C ALA A 449 2.52 -22.76 -16.30
N LEU A 450 3.71 -22.63 -16.87
CA LEU A 450 4.96 -22.41 -16.14
C LEU A 450 5.06 -20.96 -15.63
N LYS A 451 5.69 -20.76 -14.48
CA LYS A 451 6.01 -19.46 -13.88
C LYS A 451 7.53 -19.33 -13.79
N ALA A 452 8.03 -18.10 -13.88
CA ALA A 452 9.46 -17.82 -13.72
C ALA A 452 10.03 -18.24 -12.35
N ALA A 453 9.18 -18.41 -11.34
CA ALA A 453 9.56 -18.84 -9.98
C ALA A 453 9.38 -20.35 -9.72
N ASP A 454 8.98 -21.13 -10.73
CA ASP A 454 8.85 -22.57 -10.55
C ASP A 454 10.24 -23.21 -10.43
N THR A 455 10.35 -24.24 -9.58
CA THR A 455 11.56 -25.08 -9.52
C THR A 455 11.43 -26.29 -10.44
N GLU A 456 12.54 -26.91 -10.83
CA GLU A 456 12.55 -28.09 -11.71
C GLU A 456 11.71 -29.25 -11.13
N GLY A 457 11.74 -29.42 -9.80
CA GLY A 457 10.88 -30.39 -9.11
C GLY A 457 9.38 -30.05 -9.19
N GLN A 458 9.03 -28.76 -9.22
CA GLN A 458 7.64 -28.33 -9.42
C GLN A 458 7.19 -28.54 -10.87
N VAL A 459 8.08 -28.39 -11.85
CA VAL A 459 7.81 -28.72 -13.25
C VAL A 459 7.50 -30.22 -13.38
N LEU A 460 8.32 -31.10 -12.80
CA LEU A 460 8.07 -32.55 -12.81
C LEU A 460 6.73 -32.92 -12.19
N ARG A 461 6.36 -32.30 -11.06
CA ARG A 461 5.07 -32.53 -10.42
C ARG A 461 3.89 -32.09 -11.29
N ARG A 462 4.07 -31.09 -12.17
CA ARG A 462 3.05 -30.69 -13.15
C ARG A 462 2.99 -31.62 -14.35
N VAL A 463 4.13 -32.14 -14.81
CA VAL A 463 4.17 -33.19 -15.84
C VAL A 463 3.46 -34.46 -15.36
N GLU A 464 3.60 -34.81 -14.07
CA GLU A 464 2.91 -35.94 -13.47
C GLU A 464 1.38 -35.81 -13.54
N LEU A 465 0.84 -34.59 -13.48
CA LEU A 465 -0.59 -34.33 -13.64
C LEU A 465 -1.10 -34.55 -15.08
N LEU A 466 -0.22 -34.56 -16.09
CA LEU A 466 -0.61 -34.86 -17.48
C LEU A 466 -0.92 -36.34 -17.71
N GLN A 467 -0.60 -37.23 -16.76
CA GLN A 467 -0.83 -38.68 -16.85
C GLN A 467 -0.21 -39.34 -18.10
N GLN A 468 0.89 -38.80 -18.61
CA GLN A 468 1.65 -39.40 -19.72
C GLN A 468 2.93 -40.05 -19.18
N PRO A 469 2.97 -41.39 -19.04
CA PRO A 469 4.09 -42.08 -18.37
C PRO A 469 5.41 -41.95 -19.14
N ALA A 470 5.37 -41.96 -20.47
CA ALA A 470 6.56 -41.84 -21.31
C ALA A 470 7.20 -40.44 -21.21
N LEU A 471 6.38 -39.37 -21.25
CA LEU A 471 6.83 -37.99 -21.08
C LEU A 471 7.39 -37.74 -19.66
N LEU A 472 6.75 -38.31 -18.63
CA LEU A 472 7.20 -38.19 -17.25
C LEU A 472 8.54 -38.91 -17.04
N ALA A 473 8.71 -40.12 -17.59
CA ALA A 473 9.96 -40.86 -17.49
C ALA A 473 11.12 -40.11 -18.14
N TYR A 474 10.91 -39.59 -19.35
CA TYR A 474 11.90 -38.77 -20.05
C TYR A 474 12.21 -37.47 -19.30
N SER A 475 11.18 -36.75 -18.84
CA SER A 475 11.34 -35.50 -18.10
C SER A 475 12.14 -35.72 -16.80
N LYS A 476 11.87 -36.80 -16.07
CA LYS A 476 12.64 -37.17 -14.86
C LYS A 476 14.09 -37.46 -15.19
N ASN A 477 14.35 -38.24 -16.24
CA ASN A 477 15.71 -38.60 -16.65
C ASN A 477 16.52 -37.37 -17.07
N LEU A 478 15.99 -36.56 -17.99
CA LEU A 478 16.64 -35.34 -18.47
C LEU A 478 16.87 -34.32 -17.34
N THR A 479 15.86 -34.09 -16.48
CA THR A 479 15.98 -33.14 -15.36
C THR A 479 17.04 -33.60 -14.36
N GLY A 480 17.16 -34.90 -14.09
CA GLY A 480 18.19 -35.44 -13.21
C GLY A 480 19.61 -35.20 -13.74
N HIS A 481 19.85 -35.49 -15.02
CA HIS A 481 21.13 -35.21 -15.67
C HIS A 481 21.43 -33.71 -15.75
N TRP A 482 20.43 -32.88 -16.06
CA TRP A 482 20.56 -31.43 -16.04
C TRP A 482 20.94 -30.91 -14.65
N GLN A 483 20.28 -31.34 -13.58
CA GLN A 483 20.59 -30.91 -12.21
C GLN A 483 22.01 -31.33 -11.78
N ASN A 484 22.40 -32.56 -12.08
CA ASN A 484 23.73 -33.09 -11.76
C ASN A 484 24.84 -32.31 -12.47
N MET A 485 24.58 -31.79 -13.66
CA MET A 485 25.55 -31.03 -14.42
C MET A 485 25.51 -29.53 -14.10
N ALA A 486 24.32 -28.93 -13.99
CA ALA A 486 24.14 -27.51 -13.72
C ALA A 486 24.54 -27.10 -12.31
N TYR A 487 24.26 -27.95 -11.31
CA TYR A 487 24.58 -27.70 -9.91
C TYR A 487 25.71 -28.59 -9.38
N GLY A 488 25.82 -29.82 -9.89
CA GLY A 488 26.84 -30.78 -9.42
C GLY A 488 28.10 -30.84 -10.27
N HIS A 489 28.15 -30.16 -11.42
CA HIS A 489 29.26 -30.19 -12.38
C HIS A 489 29.71 -31.61 -12.79
N ARG A 490 28.80 -32.60 -12.75
CA ARG A 490 29.08 -33.98 -13.13
C ARG A 490 28.66 -34.22 -14.57
N LEU A 491 29.60 -34.67 -15.40
CA LEU A 491 29.35 -35.05 -16.78
C LEU A 491 28.50 -36.33 -16.84
N PRO A 492 27.49 -36.40 -17.71
CA PRO A 492 26.75 -37.63 -17.97
C PRO A 492 27.64 -38.66 -18.68
N PRO A 493 27.45 -39.97 -18.45
CA PRO A 493 28.07 -41.02 -19.25
C PRO A 493 27.71 -40.90 -20.74
N GLU A 494 28.59 -41.29 -21.66
CA GLU A 494 28.36 -41.19 -23.11
C GLU A 494 27.11 -41.96 -23.58
N GLN A 495 26.75 -43.06 -22.91
CA GLN A 495 25.54 -43.82 -23.21
C GLN A 495 24.25 -42.99 -23.06
N VAL A 496 24.25 -42.04 -22.12
CA VAL A 496 23.10 -41.17 -21.85
C VAL A 496 22.84 -40.19 -23.00
N GLN A 497 23.86 -39.86 -23.79
CA GLN A 497 23.70 -38.99 -24.96
C GLN A 497 22.71 -39.61 -25.97
N GLN A 498 22.96 -40.87 -26.35
CA GLN A 498 22.13 -41.59 -27.32
C GLN A 498 20.73 -41.81 -26.74
N GLU A 499 20.63 -42.24 -25.47
CA GLU A 499 19.34 -42.45 -24.80
C GLU A 499 18.46 -41.19 -24.76
N LEU A 500 19.02 -40.02 -24.46
CA LEU A 500 18.26 -38.77 -24.37
C LEU A 500 17.88 -38.21 -25.75
N CYS A 501 18.72 -38.39 -26.77
CA CYS A 501 18.43 -37.93 -28.13
C CYS A 501 17.42 -38.86 -28.83
N ASP A 502 17.54 -40.17 -28.66
CA ASP A 502 16.56 -41.13 -29.18
C ASP A 502 15.23 -41.04 -28.43
N GLY A 503 15.28 -40.88 -27.11
CA GLY A 503 14.10 -40.60 -26.29
C GLY A 503 13.37 -39.33 -26.73
N TRP A 504 14.11 -38.29 -27.14
CA TRP A 504 13.53 -37.08 -27.72
C TRP A 504 12.81 -37.40 -29.03
N ARG A 505 13.50 -38.03 -30.00
CA ARG A 505 12.92 -38.38 -31.32
C ARG A 505 11.64 -39.19 -31.19
N VAL A 506 11.63 -40.19 -30.31
CA VAL A 506 10.47 -41.06 -30.06
C VAL A 506 9.27 -40.27 -29.51
N LEU A 507 9.49 -39.33 -28.60
CA LEU A 507 8.41 -38.58 -27.96
C LEU A 507 7.87 -37.44 -28.82
N PHE A 508 8.73 -36.83 -29.62
CA PHE A 508 8.50 -35.49 -30.14
C PHE A 508 8.52 -35.38 -31.67
N ASP A 509 9.22 -36.28 -32.37
CA ASP A 509 9.31 -36.27 -33.84
C ASP A 509 8.37 -37.30 -34.49
N ALA A 510 8.00 -38.36 -33.76
CA ALA A 510 7.01 -39.35 -34.22
C ALA A 510 5.59 -38.77 -34.41
N GLY A 511 5.32 -37.55 -33.90
CA GLY A 511 4.04 -36.85 -34.02
C GLY A 511 3.89 -35.92 -35.24
N ALA A 512 4.96 -35.68 -36.02
CA ALA A 512 4.92 -34.77 -37.17
C ALA A 512 4.39 -35.40 -38.47
N VAL A 513 3.98 -36.68 -38.44
CA VAL A 513 3.51 -37.45 -39.62
C VAL A 513 2.04 -37.89 -39.49
N ARG A 514 1.18 -37.13 -38.78
CA ARG A 514 -0.27 -37.36 -38.84
C ARG A 514 -1.09 -36.09 -39.00
#